data_AF-A0A815S3S3-F1
#
_entry.id   AF-A0A815S3S3-F1
#
_cell.length_a   1.000
_cell.length_b   1.000
_cell.length_c   1.000
_cell.angle_alpha   90.00
_cell.angle_beta   90.00
_cell.angle_gamma   90.00
#
_symmetry.space_group_name_H-M   'P 1'
#
loop_
_entity.id
_entity.type
_entity.pdbx_description
1 polymer ?
#
loop_
_entity_poly.entity_id
_entity_poly.type
_entity_poly.pdbx_seq_one_letter_code
_entity_poly.pdbx_strand_id
1 'polypeptide(L)'
;MRNISIMKTFIRRRHIYIDHYDLSSTGISLNEYHQRRHSLINLIRNYIKTEQKQSSYNFTICLPSSTRLFMGPDVAYFPFKQQSDFYYLTGCMQPDALLLLNGNDDTFSTNLFLSSCPMNSINDYERWYGPTITDKDKICQIFGIDSVHSIDKLNSFKIPSSSILFYNSQITDDTSINKKNLIPFLKNFSSSIVCNQLNHFLHSLRSIKSLTEQNLIRHACQLVSKAFIKT
;
A
#
# COMPACT_ATOMS: atom_id res chain seq x y z
N MET A 1 -5.42 -3.36 34.57
CA MET A 1 -4.59 -4.29 33.77
C MET A 1 -3.98 -3.49 32.63
N ARG A 2 -2.65 -3.31 32.64
CA ARG A 2 -1.93 -2.47 31.66
C ARG A 2 -1.67 -3.29 30.39
N ASN A 3 -2.19 -2.84 29.25
CA ASN A 3 -1.83 -3.36 27.94
C ASN A 3 -0.36 -3.05 27.68
N ILE A 4 0.50 -4.06 27.80
CA ILE A 4 1.90 -3.99 27.39
C ILE A 4 1.89 -4.22 25.87
N SER A 5 1.96 -3.13 25.11
CA SER A 5 2.40 -3.16 23.72
C SER A 5 3.82 -3.74 23.72
N ILE A 6 3.96 -4.95 23.16
CA ILE A 6 5.25 -5.60 23.01
C ILE A 6 5.90 -4.99 21.77
N MET A 7 6.50 -3.79 21.92
CA MET A 7 7.58 -3.37 21.03
C MET A 7 8.76 -4.30 21.30
N LYS A 8 8.85 -5.41 20.55
CA LYS A 8 10.05 -6.26 20.53
C LYS A 8 11.09 -5.59 19.64
N THR A 9 11.66 -4.48 20.11
CA THR A 9 12.88 -3.92 19.52
C THR A 9 13.99 -4.97 19.66
N PHE A 10 14.27 -5.74 18.61
CA PHE A 10 15.42 -6.61 18.55
C PHE A 10 16.68 -5.75 18.37
N ILE A 11 17.28 -5.33 19.48
CA ILE A 11 18.59 -4.68 19.47
C ILE A 11 19.65 -5.77 19.28
N ARG A 12 19.89 -6.19 18.04
CA ARG A 12 21.16 -6.83 17.67
C ARG A 12 22.12 -5.74 17.24
N ARG A 13 22.99 -5.31 18.17
CA ARG A 13 24.17 -4.46 17.95
C ARG A 13 23.92 -3.22 17.07
N ARG A 14 23.57 -2.09 17.69
CA ARG A 14 23.64 -0.72 17.11
C ARG A 14 22.90 -0.49 15.76
N HIS A 15 22.05 -1.41 15.31
CA HIS A 15 21.14 -1.19 14.18
C HIS A 15 19.71 -1.20 14.69
N ILE A 16 19.01 -0.08 14.49
CA ILE A 16 17.58 0.05 14.74
C ILE A 16 16.90 -0.64 13.57
N TYR A 17 16.44 -1.88 13.76
CA TYR A 17 15.45 -2.47 12.86
C TYR A 17 14.11 -1.84 13.20
N ILE A 18 13.57 -1.07 12.28
CA ILE A 18 12.19 -0.59 12.38
C ILE A 18 11.33 -1.84 12.18
N ASP A 19 10.49 -2.19 13.16
CA ASP A 19 9.53 -3.27 13.00
C ASP A 19 8.54 -2.86 11.91
N HIS A 20 8.83 -3.25 10.67
CA HIS A 20 8.08 -2.88 9.47
C HIS A 20 6.67 -3.47 9.41
N TYR A 21 6.23 -4.16 10.47
CA TYR A 21 5.04 -5.01 10.47
C TYR A 21 3.97 -4.56 11.45
N ASP A 22 4.23 -3.50 12.23
CA ASP A 22 3.24 -2.84 13.06
C ASP A 22 3.14 -1.37 12.66
N LEU A 23 1.91 -0.85 12.54
CA LEU A 23 1.64 0.56 12.29
C LEU A 23 2.22 1.45 13.39
N SER A 24 2.44 0.92 14.60
CA SER A 24 3.11 1.66 15.68
C SER A 24 4.45 2.24 15.23
N SER A 25 5.19 1.54 14.36
CA SER A 25 6.46 2.00 13.80
C SER A 25 6.34 3.25 12.91
N THR A 26 5.17 3.49 12.33
CA THR A 26 4.93 4.59 11.40
C THR A 26 4.70 5.92 12.13
N GLY A 27 4.29 5.88 13.41
CA GLY A 27 3.84 7.06 14.15
C GLY A 27 2.51 7.66 13.67
N ILE A 28 1.84 7.00 12.71
CA ILE A 28 0.55 7.41 12.12
C ILE A 28 -0.53 6.45 12.62
N SER A 29 -1.66 7.01 13.04
CA SER A 29 -2.78 6.20 13.54
C SER A 29 -3.52 5.48 12.41
N LEU A 30 -4.09 4.31 12.69
CA LEU A 30 -4.95 3.59 11.76
C LEU A 30 -6.12 4.46 11.25
N ASN A 31 -6.73 5.27 12.13
CA ASN A 31 -7.81 6.18 11.76
C ASN A 31 -7.37 7.19 10.68
N GLU A 32 -6.12 7.67 10.73
CA GLU A 32 -5.59 8.58 9.72
C GLU A 32 -5.45 7.88 8.36
N TYR A 33 -5.04 6.60 8.32
CA TYR A 33 -5.03 5.82 7.07
C TYR A 33 -6.44 5.62 6.50
N HIS A 34 -7.44 5.37 7.35
CA HIS A 34 -8.84 5.35 6.91
C HIS A 34 -9.28 6.70 6.32
N GLN A 35 -8.95 7.81 6.99
CA GLN A 35 -9.27 9.15 6.51
C GLN A 35 -8.62 9.43 5.14
N ARG A 36 -7.34 9.05 4.94
CA ARG A 36 -6.66 9.20 3.65
C ARG A 36 -7.37 8.46 2.52
N ARG A 37 -7.76 7.21 2.77
CA ARG A 37 -8.54 6.41 1.79
C ARG A 37 -9.89 7.07 1.51
N HIS A 38 -10.60 7.50 2.54
CA HIS A 38 -11.90 8.16 2.39
C HIS A 38 -11.79 9.49 1.63
N SER A 39 -10.74 10.28 1.88
CA SER A 39 -10.48 11.53 1.15
C SER A 39 -10.19 11.27 -0.33
N LEU A 40 -9.41 10.23 -0.65
CA LEU A 40 -9.14 9.83 -2.04
C LEU A 40 -10.42 9.42 -2.78
N ILE A 41 -11.24 8.59 -2.13
CA ILE A 41 -12.54 8.15 -2.64
C ILE A 41 -13.44 9.36 -2.91
N ASN A 42 -13.51 10.31 -1.99
CA ASN A 42 -14.33 11.53 -2.17
C ASN A 42 -13.83 12.41 -3.32
N LEU A 43 -12.52 12.55 -3.50
CA LEU A 43 -11.95 13.29 -4.64
C LEU A 43 -12.34 12.64 -5.98
N ILE A 44 -12.29 11.31 -6.05
CA ILE A 44 -12.64 10.57 -7.26
C ILE A 44 -14.14 10.64 -7.54
N ARG A 45 -14.99 10.50 -6.51
CA ARG A 45 -16.45 10.70 -6.64
C ARG A 45 -16.78 12.07 -7.21
N ASN A 46 -16.17 13.12 -6.68
CA ASN A 46 -16.39 14.49 -7.17
C ASN A 46 -15.95 14.63 -8.63
N TYR A 47 -14.79 14.07 -8.99
CA TYR A 47 -14.29 14.08 -10.37
C TYR A 47 -15.23 13.36 -11.34
N ILE A 48 -15.75 12.18 -10.98
CA ILE A 48 -16.68 11.42 -11.83
C ILE A 48 -17.99 12.20 -12.01
N LYS A 49 -18.51 12.79 -10.93
CA LYS A 49 -19.73 13.62 -10.97
C LYS A 49 -19.58 14.83 -11.89
N THR A 50 -18.42 15.50 -11.88
CA THR A 50 -18.17 16.69 -12.72
C THR A 50 -17.94 16.34 -14.19
N GLU A 51 -17.10 15.35 -14.47
CA GLU A 51 -16.65 15.05 -15.84
C GLU A 51 -17.63 14.14 -16.59
N GLN A 52 -18.22 13.14 -15.92
CA GLN A 52 -19.01 12.10 -16.60
C GLN A 52 -20.52 12.29 -16.51
N LYS A 53 -21.01 13.24 -15.68
CA LYS A 53 -22.44 13.55 -15.50
C LYS A 53 -23.33 12.30 -15.28
N GLN A 54 -22.78 11.26 -14.66
CA GLN A 54 -23.51 10.03 -14.35
C GLN A 54 -24.13 10.09 -12.95
N SER A 55 -25.38 9.63 -12.83
CA SER A 55 -26.12 9.53 -11.56
C SER A 55 -25.70 8.33 -10.71
N SER A 56 -25.16 7.29 -11.34
CA SER A 56 -24.70 6.07 -10.66
C SER A 56 -23.40 5.60 -11.30
N TYR A 57 -22.34 5.46 -10.53
CA TYR A 57 -21.08 4.95 -11.05
C TYR A 57 -20.42 3.98 -10.08
N ASN A 58 -19.77 2.97 -10.67
CA ASN A 58 -18.81 2.13 -9.98
C ASN A 58 -17.42 2.55 -10.42
N PHE A 59 -16.46 2.49 -9.51
CA PHE A 59 -15.08 2.72 -9.85
C PHE A 59 -14.15 1.81 -9.05
N THR A 60 -13.00 1.52 -9.64
CA THR A 60 -11.98 0.65 -9.09
C THR A 60 -10.66 1.40 -9.15
N ILE A 61 -9.99 1.53 -8.03
CA ILE A 61 -8.64 2.09 -7.93
C ILE A 61 -7.68 0.93 -7.76
N CYS A 62 -6.66 0.88 -8.61
CA CYS A 62 -5.67 -0.17 -8.63
C CYS A 62 -4.28 0.44 -8.35
N LEU A 63 -3.65 0.03 -7.24
CA LEU A 63 -2.39 0.60 -6.78
C LEU A 63 -1.43 -0.48 -6.25
N PRO A 64 -0.37 -0.81 -7.01
CA PRO A 64 0.60 -1.82 -6.59
C PRO A 64 1.56 -1.30 -5.53
N SER A 65 2.11 -2.23 -4.76
CA SER A 65 3.25 -2.02 -3.90
C SER A 65 4.56 -2.07 -4.70
N SER A 66 5.67 -1.74 -4.04
CA SER A 66 7.00 -2.09 -4.52
C SER A 66 7.23 -3.59 -4.47
N THR A 67 8.10 -4.06 -5.35
CA THR A 67 8.64 -5.43 -5.33
C THR A 67 10.04 -5.43 -4.73
N ARG A 68 10.47 -6.58 -4.19
CA ARG A 68 11.86 -6.72 -3.75
C ARG A 68 12.78 -6.74 -4.96
N LEU A 69 13.81 -5.88 -4.94
CA LEU A 69 14.83 -5.83 -5.98
C LEU A 69 16.11 -6.49 -5.47
N PHE A 70 16.71 -7.30 -6.34
CA PHE A 70 17.95 -8.02 -6.08
C PHE A 70 19.04 -7.52 -7.04
N MET A 71 20.28 -7.39 -6.57
CA MET A 71 21.40 -6.97 -7.41
C MET A 71 22.00 -8.12 -8.22
N GLY A 72 21.87 -9.34 -7.72
CA GLY A 72 22.20 -10.58 -8.41
C GLY A 72 21.23 -11.69 -7.98
N PRO A 73 21.33 -12.91 -8.53
CA PRO A 73 20.35 -13.98 -8.33
C PRO A 73 19.97 -14.22 -6.87
N ASP A 74 20.97 -14.20 -5.98
CA ASP A 74 20.80 -14.46 -4.54
C ASP A 74 21.39 -13.35 -3.65
N VAL A 75 21.65 -12.16 -4.22
CA VAL A 75 22.27 -11.04 -3.49
C VAL A 75 21.28 -9.91 -3.33
N ALA A 76 20.66 -9.85 -2.14
CA ALA A 76 19.89 -8.69 -1.70
C ALA A 76 20.87 -7.57 -1.29
N TYR A 77 20.92 -6.48 -2.06
CA TYR A 77 21.77 -5.34 -1.72
C TYR A 77 20.98 -4.16 -1.16
N PHE A 78 19.73 -3.96 -1.59
CA PHE A 78 18.95 -2.79 -1.21
C PHE A 78 17.95 -3.11 -0.10
N PRO A 79 17.90 -2.30 0.98
CA PRO A 79 16.81 -2.39 1.93
C PRO A 79 15.48 -2.16 1.17
N PHE A 80 14.48 -2.97 1.48
CA PHE A 80 13.18 -2.85 0.83
C PHE A 80 12.60 -1.45 1.09
N LYS A 81 12.25 -0.76 0.01
CA LYS A 81 11.57 0.54 0.06
C LYS A 81 10.22 0.41 -0.63
N GLN A 82 9.17 0.65 0.15
CA GLN A 82 7.81 0.57 -0.35
C GLN A 82 7.47 1.72 -1.31
N GLN A 83 6.50 1.48 -2.19
CA GLN A 83 5.97 2.50 -3.08
C GLN A 83 5.27 3.57 -2.24
N SER A 84 5.59 4.83 -2.49
CA SER A 84 5.21 5.93 -1.59
C SER A 84 3.69 6.11 -1.50
N ASP A 85 2.97 5.99 -2.61
CA ASP A 85 1.51 6.09 -2.62
C ASP A 85 0.84 4.91 -1.93
N PHE A 86 1.39 3.70 -2.13
CA PHE A 86 0.88 2.50 -1.48
C PHE A 86 1.06 2.59 0.03
N TYR A 87 2.25 3.02 0.45
CA TYR A 87 2.54 3.24 1.85
C TYR A 87 1.68 4.36 2.45
N TYR A 88 1.44 5.45 1.71
CA TYR A 88 0.61 6.56 2.17
C TYR A 88 -0.83 6.13 2.51
N LEU A 89 -1.42 5.22 1.72
CA LEU A 89 -2.79 4.75 1.91
C LEU A 89 -2.95 3.57 2.88
N THR A 90 -1.92 2.73 3.02
CA THR A 90 -2.03 1.46 3.76
C THR A 90 -1.14 1.38 4.99
N GLY A 91 0.02 2.05 5.00
CA GLY A 91 1.06 1.82 6.00
C GLY A 91 1.75 0.45 5.87
N CYS A 92 1.37 -0.38 4.90
CA CYS A 92 1.83 -1.75 4.78
C CYS A 92 3.21 -1.83 4.09
N MET A 93 4.15 -2.58 4.69
CA MET A 93 5.49 -2.85 4.14
C MET A 93 5.62 -4.22 3.48
N GLN A 94 4.50 -4.90 3.22
CA GLN A 94 4.57 -6.16 2.49
C GLN A 94 4.93 -5.90 1.01
N PRO A 95 5.93 -6.60 0.47
CA PRO A 95 6.28 -6.51 -0.94
C PRO A 95 5.23 -7.25 -1.77
N ASP A 96 5.29 -7.04 -3.09
CA ASP A 96 4.57 -7.87 -4.06
C ASP A 96 3.05 -7.93 -3.79
N ALA A 97 2.49 -6.79 -3.37
CA ALA A 97 1.12 -6.59 -2.98
C ALA A 97 0.39 -5.63 -3.94
N LEU A 98 -0.93 -5.71 -3.94
CA LEU A 98 -1.80 -4.83 -4.72
C LEU A 98 -2.97 -4.34 -3.87
N LEU A 99 -3.09 -3.03 -3.73
CA LEU A 99 -4.26 -2.40 -3.14
C LEU A 99 -5.31 -2.17 -4.23
N LEU A 100 -6.52 -2.63 -3.95
CA LEU A 100 -7.68 -2.49 -4.81
C LEU A 100 -8.82 -1.86 -4.01
N LEU A 101 -9.21 -0.64 -4.39
CA LEU A 101 -10.33 0.07 -3.76
C LEU A 101 -11.52 0.08 -4.71
N ASN A 102 -12.61 -0.58 -4.31
CA ASN A 102 -13.84 -0.62 -5.10
C ASN A 102 -14.86 0.30 -4.46
N GLY A 103 -15.21 1.36 -5.16
CA GLY A 103 -16.17 2.36 -4.72
C GLY A 103 -17.39 2.44 -5.61
N ASN A 104 -18.48 2.90 -5.03
CA ASN A 104 -19.62 3.47 -5.72
C ASN A 104 -19.94 4.83 -5.10
N ASP A 105 -21.12 5.37 -5.38
CA ASP A 105 -21.56 6.68 -4.89
C ASP A 105 -21.51 6.82 -3.36
N ASP A 106 -21.90 5.78 -2.63
CA ASP A 106 -22.10 5.87 -1.18
C ASP A 106 -20.99 5.15 -0.40
N THR A 107 -20.63 3.96 -0.85
CA THR A 107 -19.74 3.03 -0.13
C THR A 107 -18.46 2.75 -0.90
N PHE A 108 -17.44 2.28 -0.19
CA PHE A 108 -16.27 1.69 -0.81
C PHE A 108 -15.75 0.54 0.05
N SER A 109 -15.02 -0.37 -0.60
CA SER A 109 -14.32 -1.48 0.03
C SER A 109 -12.84 -1.42 -0.29
N THR A 110 -12.04 -1.89 0.66
CA THR A 110 -10.58 -1.91 0.64
C THR A 110 -10.11 -3.36 0.59
N ASN A 111 -9.52 -3.76 -0.52
CA ASN A 111 -9.07 -5.13 -0.75
C ASN A 111 -7.57 -5.14 -0.99
N LEU A 112 -6.85 -5.99 -0.26
CA LEU A 112 -5.41 -6.15 -0.43
C LEU A 112 -5.11 -7.54 -0.98
N PHE A 113 -4.43 -7.58 -2.12
CA PHE A 113 -3.94 -8.82 -2.71
C PHE A 113 -2.47 -8.97 -2.38
N LEU A 114 -2.08 -10.13 -1.89
CA LEU A 114 -0.72 -10.42 -1.47
C LEU A 114 -0.16 -11.58 -2.28
N SER A 115 1.10 -11.47 -2.70
CA SER A 115 1.82 -12.63 -3.21
C SER A 115 1.97 -13.69 -2.11
N SER A 116 1.91 -14.95 -2.52
CA SER A 116 2.31 -16.06 -1.65
C SER A 116 3.79 -15.92 -1.28
N CYS A 117 4.14 -16.42 -0.10
CA CYS A 117 5.52 -16.49 0.36
C CYS A 117 6.34 -17.30 -0.67
N PRO A 118 7.41 -16.73 -1.24
CA PRO A 118 8.18 -17.38 -2.32
C PRO A 118 9.00 -18.59 -1.85
N MET A 119 8.98 -18.91 -0.55
CA MET A 119 9.73 -20.01 0.07
C MET A 119 8.80 -21.10 0.62
N ASN A 120 9.33 -22.34 0.64
CA ASN A 120 8.62 -23.55 1.10
C ASN A 120 8.14 -23.47 2.56
N SER A 121 8.80 -22.65 3.40
CA SER A 121 8.38 -22.42 4.77
C SER A 121 8.46 -20.93 5.13
N ILE A 122 7.52 -20.49 5.98
CA ILE A 122 7.54 -19.12 6.53
C ILE A 122 8.77 -18.89 7.41
N ASN A 123 9.21 -19.91 8.15
CA ASN A 123 10.37 -19.82 9.02
C ASN A 123 11.65 -19.53 8.22
N ASP A 124 11.81 -20.15 7.05
CA ASP A 124 12.95 -19.88 6.17
C ASP A 124 12.87 -18.48 5.59
N TYR A 125 11.68 -18.02 5.21
CA TYR A 125 11.49 -16.65 4.74
C TYR A 125 11.86 -15.63 5.82
N GLU A 126 11.34 -15.78 7.04
CA GLU A 126 11.59 -14.84 8.14
C GLU A 126 13.05 -14.79 8.57
N ARG A 127 13.78 -15.91 8.44
CA ARG A 127 15.22 -15.97 8.70
C ARG A 127 16.02 -15.01 7.82
N TRP A 128 15.61 -14.82 6.57
CA TRP A 128 16.31 -13.98 5.60
C TRP A 128 15.72 -12.57 5.48
N TYR A 129 14.39 -12.48 5.51
CA TYR A 129 13.65 -11.29 5.14
C TYR A 129 12.98 -10.57 6.32
N GLY A 130 13.09 -11.15 7.52
CA GLY A 130 12.45 -10.64 8.72
C GLY A 130 11.03 -11.17 8.94
N PRO A 131 10.49 -10.99 10.15
CA PRO A 131 9.18 -11.50 10.55
C PRO A 131 8.10 -11.07 9.56
N THR A 132 7.16 -11.92 9.16
CA THR A 132 6.15 -11.55 8.16
C THR A 132 4.76 -11.99 8.61
N ILE A 133 3.78 -11.12 8.43
CA ILE A 133 2.39 -11.45 8.76
C ILE A 133 1.77 -12.18 7.57
N THR A 134 1.50 -13.47 7.72
CA THR A 134 0.80 -14.29 6.72
C THR A 134 -0.69 -14.41 7.00
N ASP A 135 -1.07 -14.19 8.25
CA ASP A 135 -2.44 -14.29 8.73
C ASP A 135 -3.29 -13.12 8.22
N LYS A 136 -4.20 -13.44 7.30
CA LYS A 136 -5.04 -12.46 6.60
C LYS A 136 -5.91 -11.65 7.55
N ASP A 137 -6.47 -12.28 8.58
CA ASP A 137 -7.36 -11.62 9.52
C ASP A 137 -6.58 -10.62 10.38
N LYS A 138 -5.33 -10.96 10.74
CA LYS A 138 -4.43 -10.01 11.43
C LYS A 138 -4.05 -8.84 10.54
N ILE A 139 -3.80 -9.06 9.25
CA ILE A 139 -3.51 -7.98 8.29
C ILE A 139 -4.70 -7.02 8.18
N CYS A 140 -5.92 -7.56 8.08
CA CYS A 140 -7.14 -6.74 8.09
C CYS A 140 -7.23 -5.87 9.35
N GLN A 141 -7.03 -6.47 10.53
CA GLN A 141 -7.10 -5.76 11.82
C GLN A 141 -6.01 -4.71 11.98
N ILE A 142 -4.78 -5.04 11.60
CA ILE A 142 -3.64 -4.13 11.73
C ILE A 142 -3.83 -2.97 10.76
N PHE A 143 -4.03 -3.20 9.47
CA PHE A 143 -4.02 -2.13 8.46
C PHE A 143 -5.40 -1.47 8.20
N GLY A 144 -6.46 -1.96 8.84
CA GLY A 144 -7.82 -1.45 8.65
C GLY A 144 -8.34 -1.73 7.25
N ILE A 145 -8.01 -2.92 6.72
CA ILE A 145 -8.37 -3.35 5.36
C ILE A 145 -9.56 -4.29 5.49
N ASP A 146 -10.55 -4.17 4.61
CA ASP A 146 -11.79 -4.94 4.69
C ASP A 146 -11.58 -6.41 4.34
N SER A 147 -10.78 -6.69 3.31
CA SER A 147 -10.45 -8.07 2.93
C SER A 147 -9.05 -8.24 2.37
N VAL A 148 -8.46 -9.41 2.62
CA VAL A 148 -7.13 -9.77 2.12
C VAL A 148 -7.22 -11.07 1.30
N HIS A 149 -6.59 -11.08 0.13
CA HIS A 149 -6.67 -12.15 -0.85
C HIS A 149 -5.29 -12.57 -1.37
N SER A 150 -5.19 -13.76 -1.96
CA SER A 150 -3.98 -14.13 -2.71
C SER A 150 -3.98 -13.41 -4.05
N ILE A 151 -2.83 -12.93 -4.50
CA ILE A 151 -2.66 -12.30 -5.81
C ILE A 151 -3.09 -13.21 -6.96
N ASP A 152 -3.00 -14.53 -6.79
CA ASP A 152 -3.44 -15.51 -7.80
C ASP A 152 -4.94 -15.43 -8.08
N LYS A 153 -5.72 -14.93 -7.11
CA LYS A 153 -7.18 -14.74 -7.23
C LYS A 153 -7.55 -13.39 -7.84
N LEU A 154 -6.57 -12.56 -8.24
CA LEU A 154 -6.83 -11.22 -8.78
C LEU A 154 -7.68 -11.29 -10.05
N ASN A 155 -7.32 -12.16 -11.00
CA ASN A 155 -8.03 -12.27 -12.28
C ASN A 155 -9.45 -12.84 -12.16
N SER A 156 -9.73 -13.60 -11.10
CA SER A 156 -11.06 -14.15 -10.82
C SER A 156 -11.88 -13.28 -9.87
N PHE A 157 -11.31 -12.16 -9.39
CA PHE A 157 -12.00 -11.25 -8.50
C PHE A 157 -13.11 -10.51 -9.26
N LYS A 158 -14.32 -10.57 -8.73
CA LYS A 158 -15.49 -9.93 -9.34
C LYS A 158 -15.42 -8.43 -9.13
N ILE A 159 -15.19 -7.69 -10.21
CA ILE A 159 -15.35 -6.24 -10.22
C ILE A 159 -16.77 -5.92 -10.68
N PRO A 160 -17.42 -4.88 -10.13
CA PRO A 160 -18.71 -4.43 -10.64
C PRO A 160 -18.65 -4.15 -12.14
N SER A 161 -19.69 -4.55 -12.87
CA SER A 161 -19.84 -4.21 -14.29
C SER A 161 -19.79 -2.70 -14.48
N SER A 162 -19.22 -2.26 -15.62
CA SER A 162 -19.05 -0.84 -16.00
C SER A 162 -18.30 0.03 -14.97
N SER A 163 -17.40 -0.56 -14.18
CA SER A 163 -16.55 0.20 -13.25
C SER A 163 -15.48 1.01 -13.98
N ILE A 164 -15.39 2.30 -13.71
CA ILE A 164 -14.30 3.16 -14.18
C ILE A 164 -13.01 2.74 -13.47
N LEU A 165 -11.94 2.49 -14.23
CA LEU A 165 -10.67 2.03 -13.67
C LEU A 165 -9.70 3.19 -13.51
N PHE A 166 -9.19 3.40 -12.30
CA PHE A 166 -8.14 4.37 -11.98
C PHE A 166 -6.85 3.63 -11.64
N TYR A 167 -5.79 3.87 -12.42
CA TYR A 167 -4.46 3.38 -12.12
C TYR A 167 -3.40 4.36 -12.65
N ASN A 168 -2.13 4.13 -12.33
CA ASN A 168 -1.01 4.89 -12.87
C ASN A 168 -0.36 4.14 -14.04
N SER A 169 -0.20 4.77 -15.19
CA SER A 169 0.44 4.14 -16.36
C SER A 169 1.86 3.65 -16.08
N GLN A 170 2.61 4.35 -15.23
CA GLN A 170 3.98 4.00 -14.82
C GLN A 170 4.09 2.66 -14.06
N ILE A 171 2.96 2.04 -13.69
CA ILE A 171 2.90 0.73 -13.04
C ILE A 171 3.34 -0.40 -13.99
N THR A 172 3.31 -0.19 -15.30
CA THR A 172 3.60 -1.26 -16.27
C THR A 172 5.08 -1.62 -16.41
N ASP A 173 5.98 -0.84 -15.80
CA ASP A 173 7.41 -1.00 -15.98
C ASP A 173 7.98 -2.02 -14.96
N ASP A 174 8.30 -3.20 -15.49
CA ASP A 174 9.38 -4.10 -15.07
C ASP A 174 9.36 -4.82 -13.71
N THR A 175 8.19 -5.14 -13.16
CA THR A 175 8.12 -6.16 -12.09
C THR A 175 7.38 -7.43 -12.53
N SER A 176 7.81 -8.58 -12.01
CA SER A 176 7.25 -9.89 -12.35
C SER A 176 5.78 -10.04 -11.93
N ILE A 177 5.39 -9.45 -10.79
CA ILE A 177 4.00 -9.39 -10.33
C ILE A 177 3.14 -8.55 -11.27
N ASN A 178 3.64 -7.37 -11.68
CA ASN A 178 2.89 -6.49 -12.57
C ASN A 178 2.62 -7.19 -13.92
N LYS A 179 3.62 -7.87 -14.47
CA LYS A 179 3.47 -8.58 -15.75
C LYS A 179 2.55 -9.81 -15.67
N LYS A 180 2.63 -10.61 -14.60
CA LYS A 180 1.88 -11.86 -14.48
C LYS A 180 0.42 -11.67 -14.08
N ASN A 181 0.14 -10.74 -13.17
CA ASN A 181 -1.19 -10.62 -12.55
C ASN A 181 -1.88 -9.33 -12.95
N LEU A 182 -1.19 -8.18 -12.91
CA LEU A 182 -1.81 -6.90 -13.20
C LEU A 182 -2.14 -6.71 -14.68
N ILE A 183 -1.23 -7.00 -15.61
CA ILE A 183 -1.52 -6.80 -17.04
C ILE A 183 -2.74 -7.61 -17.50
N PRO A 184 -2.87 -8.92 -17.17
CA PRO A 184 -4.09 -9.67 -17.48
C PRO A 184 -5.33 -9.10 -16.80
N PHE A 185 -5.21 -8.68 -15.54
CA PHE A 185 -6.30 -8.05 -14.82
C PHE A 185 -6.79 -6.77 -15.51
N LEU A 186 -5.87 -5.87 -15.89
CA LEU A 186 -6.19 -4.63 -16.62
C LEU A 186 -6.84 -4.91 -17.99
N LYS A 187 -6.46 -6.00 -18.68
CA LYS A 187 -7.09 -6.39 -19.96
C LYS A 187 -8.56 -6.79 -19.80
N ASN A 188 -8.97 -7.27 -18.63
CA ASN A 188 -10.38 -7.59 -18.36
C ASN A 188 -11.27 -6.33 -18.30
N PHE A 189 -10.66 -5.13 -18.19
CA PHE A 189 -11.34 -3.84 -18.16
C PHE A 189 -11.49 -3.19 -19.54
N SER A 190 -11.30 -3.94 -20.62
CA SER A 190 -11.29 -3.43 -22.01
C SER A 190 -12.56 -2.68 -22.45
N SER A 191 -13.69 -2.90 -21.79
CA SER A 191 -14.97 -2.19 -22.04
C SER A 191 -15.24 -1.01 -21.10
N SER A 192 -14.35 -0.74 -20.14
CA SER A 192 -14.53 0.30 -19.13
C SER A 192 -13.74 1.57 -19.47
N ILE A 193 -14.20 2.71 -18.93
CA ILE A 193 -13.46 3.96 -19.02
C ILE A 193 -12.21 3.85 -18.15
N VAL A 194 -11.05 4.00 -18.78
CA VAL A 194 -9.74 3.91 -18.13
C VAL A 194 -9.19 5.31 -17.87
N CYS A 195 -8.90 5.61 -16.61
CA CYS A 195 -8.26 6.84 -16.17
C CYS A 195 -6.83 6.54 -15.66
N ASN A 196 -5.83 6.99 -16.42
CA ASN A 196 -4.41 6.70 -16.14
C ASN A 196 -3.75 7.71 -15.19
N GLN A 197 -4.53 8.59 -14.55
CA GLN A 197 -4.04 9.75 -13.82
C GLN A 197 -4.32 9.68 -12.30
N LEU A 198 -4.28 8.49 -11.70
CA LEU A 198 -4.51 8.33 -10.26
C LEU A 198 -3.54 9.18 -9.41
N ASN A 199 -2.28 9.34 -9.87
CA ASN A 199 -1.26 10.18 -9.24
C ASN A 199 -1.70 11.62 -9.00
N HIS A 200 -2.53 12.19 -9.88
CA HIS A 200 -3.00 13.56 -9.70
C HIS A 200 -3.80 13.70 -8.40
N PHE A 201 -4.70 12.75 -8.12
CA PHE A 201 -5.51 12.72 -6.90
C PHE A 201 -4.67 12.37 -5.66
N LEU A 202 -3.71 11.45 -5.79
CA LEU A 202 -2.84 11.08 -4.67
C LEU A 202 -1.89 12.21 -4.29
N HIS A 203 -1.29 12.87 -5.28
CA HIS A 203 -0.37 13.97 -5.05
C HIS A 203 -1.09 15.20 -4.49
N SER A 204 -2.34 15.46 -4.88
CA SER A 204 -3.12 16.54 -4.28
C SER A 204 -3.35 16.30 -2.78
N LEU A 205 -3.71 15.07 -2.38
CA LEU A 205 -3.79 14.71 -0.96
C LEU A 205 -2.45 14.82 -0.24
N ARG A 206 -1.40 14.27 -0.84
CA ARG A 206 -0.06 14.27 -0.26
C ARG A 206 0.56 15.65 -0.21
N SER A 207 0.05 16.66 -0.92
CA SER A 207 0.60 18.02 -0.88
C SER A 207 0.41 18.65 0.51
N ILE A 208 -0.78 18.51 1.09
CA ILE A 208 -1.15 19.01 2.41
C ILE A 208 -0.79 17.97 3.47
N LYS A 209 0.08 18.33 4.42
CA LYS A 209 0.55 17.41 5.46
C LYS A 209 -0.32 17.46 6.71
N SER A 210 -0.67 16.29 7.23
CA SER A 210 -1.32 16.17 8.54
C SER A 210 -0.38 16.59 9.67
N LEU A 211 -0.93 16.82 10.86
CA LEU A 211 -0.12 17.20 12.03
C LEU A 211 0.91 16.12 12.40
N THR A 212 0.53 14.84 12.28
CA THR A 212 1.40 13.68 12.51
C THR A 212 2.54 13.65 11.49
N GLU A 213 2.26 13.86 10.20
CA GLU A 213 3.28 13.97 9.17
C GLU A 213 4.24 15.13 9.40
N GLN A 214 3.71 16.30 9.80
CA GLN A 214 4.55 17.44 10.16
C GLN A 214 5.46 17.13 11.35
N ASN A 215 4.96 16.43 12.36
CA ASN A 215 5.77 15.98 13.50
C ASN A 215 6.89 15.03 13.06
N LEU A 216 6.60 14.07 12.18
CA LEU A 216 7.59 13.16 11.60
C LEU A 216 8.66 13.91 10.80
N ILE A 217 8.26 14.88 9.98
CA ILE A 217 9.18 15.74 9.22
C ILE A 217 10.07 16.54 10.16
N ARG A 218 9.50 17.18 11.19
CA ARG A 218 10.29 17.93 12.20
C ARG A 218 11.30 17.04 12.90
N HIS A 219 10.89 15.83 13.30
CA HIS A 219 11.79 14.86 13.93
C HIS A 219 12.93 14.45 12.99
N ALA A 220 12.63 14.17 11.72
CA ALA A 220 13.66 13.86 10.72
C ALA A 220 14.65 15.03 10.55
N CYS A 221 14.15 16.26 10.42
CA CYS A 221 15.01 17.46 10.33
C CYS A 221 15.89 17.65 11.57
N GLN A 222 15.37 17.39 12.77
CA GLN A 222 16.16 17.44 14.01
C GLN A 222 17.29 16.42 14.03
N LEU A 223 17.05 15.18 13.58
CA LEU A 223 18.08 14.15 13.48
C LEU A 223 19.16 14.55 12.47
N VAL A 224 18.75 15.05 11.31
CA VAL A 224 19.66 15.53 10.27
C VAL A 224 20.51 16.69 10.79
N SER A 225 19.88 17.70 11.42
CA SER A 225 20.59 18.83 12.03
C SER A 225 21.61 18.38 13.08
N LYS A 226 21.24 17.44 13.96
CA LYS A 226 22.17 16.86 14.95
C LYS A 226 23.33 16.11 14.29
N ALA A 227 23.10 15.45 13.15
CA ALA A 227 24.15 14.78 12.42
C ALA A 227 25.14 15.79 11.82
N PHE A 228 24.65 16.85 11.18
CA PHE A 228 25.47 17.94 10.63
C PHE A 228 26.28 18.70 11.70
N ILE A 229 25.78 18.81 12.93
CA ILE A 229 26.54 19.44 14.03
C ILE A 229 27.70 18.53 14.50
N LYS A 230 27.57 17.22 14.33
CA LYS A 230 28.57 16.23 14.76
C LYS A 230 29.66 15.96 13.73
N THR A 231 29.45 16.34 12.46
CA THR A 231 30.44 16.28 11.38
C THR A 231 31.37 17.47 11.48
#